data_AF-A0A523VXK0-F1
#
_entry.id   AF-A0A523VXK0-F1
#
_cell.length_a   1.000
_cell.length_b   1.000
_cell.length_c   1.000
_cell.angle_alpha   90.00
_cell.angle_beta   90.00
_cell.angle_gamma   90.00
#
_symmetry.space_group_name_H-M   'P 1'
#
loop_
_entity.id
_entity.type
_entity.pdbx_description
1 polymer ?
#
loop_
_entity_poly.entity_id
_entity_poly.type
_entity_poly.pdbx_seq_one_letter_code
_entity_poly.pdbx_strand_id
1 'polypeptide(L)'
;MMKILVTAAGPKPAKDKVGYITNIAKILGAEIVALHISKGDDQTQGQETLNIFVEAGKQANVNVTKIFKKGDIISNIIESADEESVNLIIMGATPDKTAAEWISTGVMEKAKIPVVVIPYEFRKTL
;
A
#
# COMPACT_ATOMS: atom_id res chain seq x y z
N MET A 1 3.07 9.37 -16.49
CA MET A 1 3.12 7.91 -16.19
C MET A 1 2.27 7.68 -14.95
N MET A 2 1.44 6.64 -14.92
CA MET A 2 0.53 6.41 -13.78
C MET A 2 1.31 5.88 -12.58
N LYS A 3 1.01 6.38 -11.37
CA LYS A 3 1.59 5.90 -10.11
C LYS A 3 0.50 5.46 -9.14
N ILE A 4 0.73 4.34 -8.46
CA ILE A 4 -0.18 3.78 -7.47
C ILE A 4 0.53 3.76 -6.12
N LEU A 5 -0.04 4.43 -5.11
CA LEU A 5 0.41 4.28 -3.73
C LEU A 5 -0.22 3.04 -3.13
N VAL A 6 0.61 2.16 -2.57
CA VAL A 6 0.15 0.94 -1.90
C VAL A 6 0.55 0.99 -0.45
N THR A 7 -0.42 0.91 0.46
CA THR A 7 -0.16 0.92 1.91
C THR A 7 -0.14 -0.51 2.44
N ALA A 8 0.87 -0.87 3.22
CA ALA A 8 0.98 -2.19 3.82
C ALA A 8 1.35 -2.14 5.31
N ALA A 9 0.48 -2.71 6.16
CA ALA A 9 0.65 -2.75 7.61
C ALA A 9 1.68 -3.78 8.10
N GLY A 10 2.10 -4.72 7.26
CA GLY A 10 3.10 -5.73 7.63
C GLY A 10 3.29 -6.83 6.57
N PRO A 11 4.21 -7.79 6.82
CA PRO A 11 4.63 -8.76 5.81
C PRO A 11 3.50 -9.73 5.39
N LYS A 12 2.69 -10.19 6.35
CA LYS A 12 1.57 -11.10 6.07
C LYS A 12 0.52 -10.50 5.12
N PRO A 13 -0.12 -9.34 5.44
CA PRO A 13 -1.09 -8.75 4.52
C PRO A 13 -0.47 -8.31 3.19
N ALA A 14 0.83 -7.97 3.16
CA ALA A 14 1.54 -7.73 1.90
C ALA A 14 1.61 -9.00 1.05
N LYS A 15 2.10 -10.13 1.59
CA LYS A 15 2.17 -11.43 0.88
C LYS A 15 0.81 -11.87 0.34
N ASP A 16 -0.26 -11.68 1.11
CA ASP A 16 -1.61 -12.11 0.72
C ASP A 16 -2.18 -11.35 -0.49
N LYS A 17 -1.75 -10.10 -0.70
CA LYS A 17 -2.37 -9.16 -1.66
C LYS A 17 -1.45 -8.73 -2.79
N VAL A 18 -0.13 -8.90 -2.64
CA VAL A 18 0.87 -8.37 -3.58
C VAL A 18 0.63 -8.84 -5.01
N GLY A 19 0.25 -10.10 -5.23
CA GLY A 19 0.01 -10.62 -6.57
C GLY A 19 -1.12 -9.91 -7.31
N TYR A 20 -2.19 -9.57 -6.58
CA TYR A 20 -3.31 -8.81 -7.15
C TYR A 20 -2.94 -7.35 -7.41
N ILE A 21 -2.28 -6.71 -6.45
CA ILE A 21 -1.84 -5.31 -6.56
C ILE A 21 -0.89 -5.13 -7.74
N THR A 22 0.11 -6.00 -7.88
CA THR A 22 1.06 -5.94 -8.99
C THR A 22 0.38 -6.23 -10.33
N ASN A 23 -0.62 -7.11 -10.37
CA ASN A 23 -1.41 -7.33 -11.58
C ASN A 23 -2.23 -6.10 -11.98
N ILE A 24 -2.80 -5.36 -11.02
CA ILE A 24 -3.47 -4.07 -11.29
C ILE A 24 -2.46 -3.10 -11.91
N ALA A 25 -1.29 -2.92 -11.28
CA ALA A 25 -0.27 -2.00 -11.78
C ALA A 25 0.18 -2.36 -13.21
N LYS A 26 0.39 -3.65 -13.48
CA LYS A 26 0.74 -4.15 -14.80
C LYS A 26 -0.33 -3.84 -15.86
N ILE A 27 -1.60 -4.10 -15.56
CA ILE A 27 -2.73 -3.82 -16.48
C ILE A 27 -2.84 -2.33 -16.78
N LEU A 28 -2.61 -1.48 -15.77
CA LEU A 28 -2.71 -0.04 -15.89
C LEU A 28 -1.44 0.62 -16.46
N GLY A 29 -0.37 -0.15 -16.70
CA GLY A 29 0.94 0.41 -17.08
C GLY A 29 1.48 1.39 -16.03
N ALA A 30 1.23 1.11 -14.76
CA ALA A 30 1.54 1.97 -13.64
C ALA A 30 2.77 1.49 -12.85
N GLU A 31 3.46 2.44 -12.23
CA GLU A 31 4.48 2.17 -11.22
C GLU A 31 3.85 2.10 -9.82
N ILE A 32 4.49 1.36 -8.92
CA ILE A 32 4.06 1.23 -7.53
C ILE A 32 4.96 2.06 -6.62
N VAL A 33 4.34 2.83 -5.74
CA VAL A 33 4.97 3.41 -4.56
C VAL A 33 4.48 2.61 -3.36
N ALA A 34 5.33 1.74 -2.79
CA ALA A 34 5.01 0.93 -1.62
C ALA A 34 5.32 1.73 -0.35
N LEU A 35 4.31 1.92 0.50
CA LEU A 35 4.40 2.69 1.74
C LEU A 35 4.16 1.80 2.97
N HIS A 36 5.08 1.88 3.91
CA HIS A 36 4.92 1.35 5.25
C HIS A 36 5.06 2.48 6.28
N ILE A 37 4.14 2.54 7.23
CA ILE A 37 4.13 3.53 8.32
C ILE A 37 4.22 2.79 9.64
N SER A 38 5.26 3.07 10.40
CA SER A 38 5.43 2.52 11.75
C SER A 38 5.04 3.54 12.82
N LYS A 39 4.39 3.07 13.89
CA LYS A 39 4.18 3.85 15.11
C LYS A 39 5.37 3.77 16.09
N GLY A 40 6.38 2.95 15.78
CA GLY A 40 7.57 2.74 16.62
C GLY A 40 8.85 2.54 15.81
N ASP A 41 9.85 1.94 16.43
CA ASP A 41 11.19 1.79 15.84
C ASP A 41 11.42 0.47 15.09
N ASP A 42 10.37 -0.35 14.90
CA ASP A 42 10.49 -1.62 14.14
C ASP A 42 10.65 -1.36 12.64
N GLN A 43 11.89 -1.04 12.24
CA GLN A 43 12.30 -0.86 10.86
C GLN A 43 12.46 -2.20 10.13
N THR A 44 12.77 -3.28 10.85
CA THR A 44 13.00 -4.60 10.25
C THR A 44 11.74 -5.14 9.61
N GLN A 45 10.61 -5.11 10.32
CA GLN A 45 9.33 -5.55 9.79
C GLN A 45 8.86 -4.67 8.63
N GLY A 46 9.04 -3.36 8.72
CA GLY A 46 8.71 -2.44 7.64
C GLY A 46 9.53 -2.71 6.38
N GLN A 47 10.83 -2.99 6.53
CA GLN A 47 11.70 -3.28 5.39
C GLN A 47 11.36 -4.61 4.73
N GLU A 48 11.04 -5.65 5.51
CA GLU A 48 10.54 -6.93 4.99
C GLU A 48 9.24 -6.71 4.18
N THR A 49 8.31 -5.94 4.74
CA THR A 49 7.03 -5.59 4.10
C THR A 49 7.23 -4.97 2.73
N LEU A 50 8.11 -3.96 2.65
CA LEU A 50 8.38 -3.24 1.41
C LEU A 50 9.14 -4.10 0.39
N ASN A 51 10.03 -4.99 0.84
CA ASN A 51 10.76 -5.89 -0.05
C ASN A 51 9.85 -6.91 -0.75
N ILE A 52 8.73 -7.33 -0.13
CA ILE A 52 7.73 -8.18 -0.79
C ILE A 52 7.19 -7.53 -2.07
N PHE A 53 6.89 -6.22 -2.02
CA PHE A 53 6.44 -5.49 -3.20
C PHE A 53 7.53 -5.38 -4.26
N VAL A 54 8.77 -5.10 -3.86
CA VAL A 54 9.91 -5.00 -4.79
C VAL A 54 10.13 -6.31 -5.54
N GLU A 55 10.13 -7.45 -4.85
CA GLU A 55 10.34 -8.74 -5.49
C GLU A 55 9.19 -9.12 -6.43
N ALA A 56 7.94 -8.85 -6.03
CA ALA A 56 6.79 -9.04 -6.92
C ALA A 56 6.82 -8.11 -8.14
N GLY A 57 7.24 -6.86 -7.96
CA GLY A 57 7.40 -5.90 -9.05
C GLY A 57 8.44 -6.37 -10.07
N LYS A 58 9.60 -6.84 -9.62
CA LYS A 58 10.64 -7.44 -10.48
C LYS A 58 10.09 -8.61 -11.30
N GLN A 59 9.37 -9.53 -10.66
CA GLN A 59 8.78 -10.70 -11.35
C GLN A 59 7.74 -10.31 -12.39
N ALA A 60 7.01 -9.21 -12.16
CA ALA A 60 5.96 -8.73 -13.05
C ALA A 60 6.42 -7.67 -14.07
N ASN A 61 7.69 -7.26 -14.02
CA ASN A 61 8.24 -6.11 -14.76
C ASN A 61 7.48 -4.79 -14.47
N VAL A 62 7.26 -4.51 -13.18
CA VAL A 62 6.63 -3.29 -12.64
C VAL A 62 7.63 -2.59 -11.72
N ASN A 63 7.87 -1.30 -11.95
CA ASN A 63 8.74 -0.49 -11.10
C ASN A 63 8.12 -0.29 -9.72
N VAL A 64 8.92 -0.46 -8.66
CA VAL A 64 8.48 -0.31 -7.27
C VAL A 64 9.45 0.58 -6.51
N THR A 65 8.96 1.69 -5.98
CA THR A 65 9.67 2.57 -5.04
C THR A 65 9.23 2.27 -3.62
N LYS A 66 10.18 2.27 -2.67
CA LYS A 66 9.91 2.01 -1.25
C LYS A 66 9.88 3.31 -0.46
N ILE A 67 8.86 3.48 0.38
CA ILE A 67 8.76 4.57 1.34
C ILE A 67 8.49 3.98 2.73
N PHE A 68 9.33 4.35 3.69
CA PHE A 68 9.13 4.06 5.10
C PHE A 68 8.94 5.40 5.83
N LYS A 69 7.81 5.58 6.52
CA LYS A 69 7.54 6.74 7.36
C LYS A 69 7.24 6.32 8.79
N LYS A 70 7.34 7.28 9.72
CA LYS A 70 6.94 7.12 11.12
C LYS A 70 5.85 8.12 11.48
N GLY A 71 4.97 7.74 12.40
CA GLY A 71 3.98 8.65 12.98
C GLY A 71 2.53 8.33 12.61
N ASP A 72 1.71 9.36 12.41
CA ASP A 72 0.28 9.18 12.15
C ASP A 72 0.03 8.50 10.80
N ILE A 73 -0.87 7.51 10.78
CA ILE A 73 -1.08 6.68 9.59
C ILE A 73 -1.78 7.48 8.50
N ILE A 74 -2.85 8.18 8.83
CA ILE A 74 -3.70 8.83 7.82
C ILE A 74 -2.95 10.00 7.20
N SER A 75 -2.38 10.89 8.01
CA SER A 75 -1.61 12.04 7.51
C SER A 75 -0.45 11.60 6.63
N ASN A 76 0.33 10.61 7.03
CA ASN A 76 1.44 10.12 6.22
C ASN A 76 0.97 9.50 4.89
N ILE A 77 -0.18 8.82 4.84
CA ILE A 77 -0.74 8.30 3.57
C ILE A 77 -1.10 9.46 2.63
N ILE A 78 -1.81 10.47 3.14
CA ILE A 78 -2.25 11.62 2.34
C ILE A 78 -1.04 12.45 1.87
N GLU A 79 -0.11 12.75 2.76
CA GLU A 79 1.12 13.48 2.44
C GLU A 79 1.96 12.71 1.42
N SER A 80 2.16 11.40 1.59
CA SER A 80 2.88 10.60 0.60
C SER A 80 2.18 10.52 -0.75
N ALA A 81 0.85 10.51 -0.78
CA ALA A 81 0.10 10.55 -2.04
C ALA A 81 0.33 11.88 -2.79
N ASP A 82 0.29 13.01 -2.07
CA ASP A 82 0.53 14.34 -2.61
C ASP A 82 2.01 14.52 -3.03
N GLU A 83 2.97 14.15 -2.18
CA GLU A 83 4.42 14.25 -2.42
C GLU A 83 4.87 13.45 -3.66
N GLU A 84 4.37 12.22 -3.80
CA GLU A 84 4.74 11.33 -4.91
C GLU A 84 3.91 11.55 -6.18
N SER A 85 2.92 12.46 -6.10
CA SER A 85 1.98 12.76 -7.18
C SER A 85 1.29 11.50 -7.73
N VAL A 86 0.81 10.64 -6.83
CA VAL A 86 0.17 9.37 -7.21
C VAL A 86 -1.25 9.60 -7.74
N ASN A 87 -1.76 8.65 -8.53
CA ASN A 87 -3.07 8.75 -9.18
C ASN A 87 -4.14 7.85 -8.54
N LEU A 88 -3.71 6.90 -7.70
CA LEU A 88 -4.57 5.92 -7.06
C LEU A 88 -3.92 5.49 -5.74
N ILE A 89 -4.72 5.37 -4.68
CA ILE A 89 -4.32 4.72 -3.43
C ILE A 89 -4.95 3.33 -3.40
N ILE A 90 -4.15 2.29 -3.13
CA ILE A 90 -4.62 0.94 -2.85
C ILE A 90 -4.23 0.56 -1.43
N MET A 91 -5.20 0.09 -0.66
CA MET A 91 -5.00 -0.36 0.71
C MET A 91 -5.70 -1.68 0.98
N GLY A 92 -5.15 -2.47 1.89
CA GLY A 92 -5.82 -3.68 2.39
C GLY A 92 -6.71 -3.35 3.59
N ALA A 93 -7.91 -3.90 3.62
CA ALA A 93 -8.73 -3.94 4.83
C ALA A 93 -8.10 -4.87 5.88
N THR A 94 -8.30 -4.55 7.16
CA THR A 94 -7.89 -5.37 8.29
C THR A 94 -9.10 -6.13 8.87
N PRO A 95 -8.90 -7.21 9.65
CA PRO A 95 -10.00 -8.01 10.18
C PRO A 95 -10.69 -7.36 11.38
N ASP A 96 -10.00 -6.44 12.05
CA ASP A 96 -10.57 -5.63 13.11
C ASP A 96 -11.44 -4.54 12.48
N LYS A 97 -12.76 -4.76 12.50
CA LYS A 97 -13.74 -3.87 11.88
C LYS A 97 -13.55 -2.42 12.33
N THR A 98 -13.25 -2.18 13.60
CA THR A 98 -13.16 -0.82 14.16
C THR A 98 -11.92 -0.09 13.62
N ALA A 99 -10.77 -0.76 13.59
CA ALA A 99 -9.53 -0.15 13.10
C ALA A 99 -9.49 -0.07 11.55
N ALA A 100 -10.04 -1.07 10.86
CA ALA A 100 -10.13 -1.11 9.40
C ALA A 100 -11.01 0.01 8.86
N GLU A 101 -12.20 0.18 9.46
CA GLU A 101 -13.16 1.21 9.07
C GLU A 101 -12.59 2.60 9.34
N TRP A 102 -11.94 2.84 10.50
CA TRP A 102 -11.39 4.17 10.78
C TRP A 102 -10.28 4.59 9.81
N ILE A 103 -9.31 3.71 9.51
CA ILE A 103 -8.20 4.07 8.60
C ILE A 103 -8.72 4.28 7.18
N SER A 104 -9.49 3.32 6.67
CA SER A 104 -9.99 3.40 5.29
C SER A 104 -10.95 4.57 5.09
N THR A 105 -11.88 4.78 6.02
CA THR A 105 -12.81 5.93 5.99
C THR A 105 -12.05 7.24 6.10
N GLY A 106 -11.14 7.37 7.07
CA GLY A 106 -10.38 8.60 7.26
C GLY A 106 -9.43 8.93 6.10
N VAL A 107 -8.93 7.94 5.37
CA VAL A 107 -8.20 8.18 4.11
C VAL A 107 -9.16 8.57 2.99
N MET A 108 -10.29 7.88 2.82
CA MET A 108 -11.30 8.20 1.81
C MET A 108 -11.89 9.61 1.98
N GLU A 109 -12.08 10.08 3.21
CA GLU A 109 -12.57 11.43 3.51
C GLU A 109 -11.59 12.54 3.12
N LYS A 110 -10.28 12.26 3.15
CA LYS A 110 -9.22 13.26 2.97
C LYS A 110 -8.53 13.16 1.60
N ALA A 111 -8.55 12.00 0.96
CA ALA A 111 -7.88 11.77 -0.30
C ALA A 111 -8.54 12.60 -1.41
N LYS A 112 -7.70 13.28 -2.20
CA LYS A 112 -8.12 14.03 -3.41
C LYS A 112 -8.16 13.15 -4.65
N ILE A 113 -7.76 11.88 -4.51
CA ILE A 113 -7.62 10.89 -5.58
C ILE A 113 -8.38 9.61 -5.20
N PRO A 114 -8.71 8.75 -6.18
CA PRO A 114 -9.41 7.51 -5.91
C PRO A 114 -8.69 6.62 -4.89
N VAL A 115 -9.48 5.95 -4.06
CA VAL A 115 -9.02 4.96 -3.07
C VAL A 115 -9.69 3.63 -3.35
N VAL A 116 -8.90 2.56 -3.42
CA VAL A 116 -9.37 1.18 -3.56
C VAL A 116 -9.01 0.39 -2.32
N VAL A 117 -10.02 -0.22 -1.71
CA VAL A 117 -9.86 -1.08 -0.53
C VAL A 117 -9.97 -2.54 -0.97
N ILE A 118 -8.92 -3.33 -0.75
CA ILE A 118 -8.90 -4.77 -0.99
C ILE A 118 -9.43 -5.47 0.27
N PRO A 119 -10.51 -6.28 0.18
CA PRO A 119 -11.10 -6.98 1.32
C PRO A 119 -10.08 -7.81 2.11
N TYR A 120 -10.32 -7.97 3.42
CA TYR A 120 -9.42 -8.70 4.29
C TYR A 120 -9.27 -10.17 3.87
N GLU A 121 -10.40 -10.81 3.51
CA GLU A 121 -10.47 -12.22 3.13
C GLU A 121 -9.80 -12.51 1.78
N PHE A 122 -9.52 -11.48 0.99
CA PHE A 122 -8.88 -11.66 -0.29
C PHE A 122 -7.44 -12.18 -0.11
N ARG A 123 -7.19 -13.36 -0.68
CA ARG A 123 -5.87 -13.99 -0.76
C ARG A 123 -5.64 -14.41 -2.20
N LYS A 124 -4.64 -13.82 -2.83
CA LYS A 124 -4.12 -14.27 -4.12
C LYS A 124 -2.61 -14.21 -4.03
N THR A 125 -2.02 -15.36 -3.69
CA THR A 125 -0.58 -15.55 -3.76
C THR A 125 -0.17 -15.60 -5.24
N LEU A 126 1.02 -15.07 -5.52
CA LEU A 126 1.69 -15.21 -6.81
C LEU A 126 1.98 -16.69 -7.11
#